data_AF-A0A968R379-F1
#
_entry.id   AF-A0A968R379-F1
#
_cell.length_a   1.000
_cell.length_b   1.000
_cell.length_c   1.000
_cell.angle_alpha   90.00
_cell.angle_beta   90.00
_cell.angle_gamma   90.00
#
_symmetry.space_group_name_H-M   'P 1'
#
loop_
_entity.id
_entity.type
_entity.pdbx_description
1 polymer ?
#
loop_
_entity_poly.entity_id
_entity_poly.type
_entity_poly.pdbx_seq_one_letter_code
_entity_poly.pdbx_strand_id
1 'polypeptide(L)' 'MKASELIKLYQQGRRNFSKENLRGENFDGQELSDINLSHADIRGASFVNTNLTGADFTYAKSGARFEESLSQPFIS' A
#
# COMPACT_ATOMS: atom_id res chain seq x y z
N MET A 1 12.26 -1.47 0.95
CA MET A 1 12.74 -1.37 -0.44
C MET A 1 12.50 0.05 -0.95
N LYS A 2 13.32 0.57 -1.87
CA LYS A 2 13.05 1.85 -2.56
C LYS A 2 12.04 1.67 -3.69
N ALA A 3 11.21 2.67 -3.94
CA ALA A 3 10.24 2.66 -5.05
C ALA A 3 10.91 2.36 -6.39
N SER A 4 12.06 3.00 -6.67
CA SER A 4 12.81 2.78 -7.90
C SER A 4 13.20 1.31 -8.13
N GLU A 5 13.59 0.62 -7.06
CA GLU A 5 13.96 -0.79 -7.14
C GLU A 5 12.72 -1.68 -7.33
N LEU A 6 11.62 -1.38 -6.64
CA LEU A 6 10.36 -2.09 -6.84
C LEU A 6 9.89 -1.97 -8.29
N ILE A 7 9.88 -0.74 -8.83
CA ILE A 7 9.44 -0.45 -10.20
C ILE A 7 10.31 -1.20 -11.21
N LYS A 8 11.63 -1.18 -11.02
CA LYS A 8 12.57 -1.93 -11.87
C LYS A 8 12.27 -3.44 -11.86
N LEU A 9 12.08 -4.02 -10.67
CA LEU A 9 11.77 -5.45 -10.54
C LEU A 9 10.39 -5.79 -11.13
N TYR A 10 9.43 -4.87 -11.01
CA TYR A 10 8.11 -5.02 -11.62
C TYR A 10 8.19 -5.07 -13.15
N GLN A 11 9.01 -4.20 -13.76
CA GLN A 11 9.29 -4.19 -15.20
C GLN A 11 9.98 -5.49 -15.66
N GLN A 12 10.70 -6.17 -14.77
CA GLN A 12 11.32 -7.47 -15.04
C GLN A 12 10.35 -8.66 -14.85
N GLY A 13 9.07 -8.39 -14.55
CA GLY A 13 8.04 -9.41 -14.40
C GLY A 13 7.81 -9.89 -12.97
N ARG A 14 8.54 -9.35 -11.97
CA ARG A 14 8.22 -9.63 -10.56
C ARG A 14 6.85 -9.03 -10.25
N ARG A 15 5.96 -9.81 -9.64
CA ARG A 15 4.64 -9.35 -9.16
C ARG A 15 4.49 -9.46 -7.65
N ASN A 16 5.29 -10.29 -6.99
CA ASN A 16 5.23 -10.49 -5.55
C ASN A 16 6.18 -9.56 -4.79
N PHE A 17 5.60 -8.58 -4.11
CA PHE A 17 6.23 -7.64 -3.19
C PHE A 17 5.57 -7.69 -1.80
N SER A 18 5.01 -8.86 -1.45
CA SER A 18 4.41 -9.09 -0.16
C SER A 18 5.42 -8.86 0.98
N LYS A 19 4.94 -8.32 2.10
CA LYS A 19 5.72 -8.02 3.31
C LYS A 19 6.84 -6.98 3.15
N GLU A 20 6.96 -6.35 1.98
CA GLU A 20 7.96 -5.29 1.76
C GLU A 20 7.65 -4.06 2.62
N ASN A 21 8.71 -3.38 3.07
CA ASN A 21 8.59 -2.06 3.70
C ASN A 21 8.74 -0.99 2.61
N LEU A 22 7.63 -0.30 2.31
CA LEU A 22 7.49 0.73 1.28
C LEU A 22 7.03 2.06 1.89
N ARG A 23 7.25 2.26 3.19
CA ARG A 23 6.81 3.46 3.91
C ARG A 23 7.37 4.73 3.27
N GLY A 24 6.49 5.70 3.01
CA GLY A 24 6.90 7.01 2.49
C GLY A 24 7.41 7.00 1.04
N GLU A 25 7.34 5.88 0.34
CA GLU A 25 7.83 5.78 -1.04
C GLU A 25 6.79 6.33 -2.04
N ASN A 26 7.25 6.87 -3.16
CA ASN A 26 6.40 7.46 -4.20
C ASN A 26 6.25 6.50 -5.38
N PHE A 27 5.01 6.09 -5.68
CA PHE A 27 4.61 5.27 -6.83
C PHE A 27 3.65 6.02 -7.77
N ASP A 28 3.64 7.34 -7.74
CA ASP A 28 2.73 8.17 -8.51
C ASP A 28 2.91 7.93 -10.02
N GLY A 29 1.78 7.86 -10.73
CA GLY A 29 1.73 7.67 -12.18
C GLY A 29 2.28 6.32 -12.68
N GLN A 30 2.53 5.35 -11.78
CA GLN A 30 3.05 4.04 -12.18
C GLN A 30 1.94 3.08 -12.64
N GLU A 31 2.30 2.15 -13.53
CA GLU A 31 1.46 1.02 -13.92
C GLU A 31 1.84 -0.21 -13.09
N LEU A 32 1.07 -0.52 -12.04
CA LEU A 32 1.33 -1.60 -11.07
C LEU A 32 0.15 -2.56 -10.97
N SER A 33 -0.53 -2.86 -12.08
CA SER A 33 -1.62 -3.82 -12.11
C SER A 33 -1.18 -5.22 -11.66
N ASP A 34 -2.08 -5.94 -10.98
CA ASP A 34 -1.85 -7.30 -10.45
C ASP A 34 -0.66 -7.42 -9.49
N ILE A 35 -0.19 -6.30 -8.92
CA ILE A 35 0.89 -6.32 -7.93
C ILE A 35 0.41 -6.94 -6.61
N ASN A 36 1.18 -7.86 -6.05
CA ASN A 36 0.93 -8.37 -4.71
C ASN A 36 1.74 -7.56 -3.69
N LEU A 37 1.02 -6.74 -2.93
CA LEU A 37 1.49 -5.94 -1.79
C LEU A 37 0.90 -6.45 -0.46
N SER A 38 0.47 -7.71 -0.42
CA SER A 38 -0.10 -8.30 0.80
C SER A 38 0.92 -8.23 1.95
N HIS A 39 0.43 -7.90 3.15
CA HIS A 39 1.24 -7.68 4.35
C HIS A 39 2.33 -6.59 4.25
N ALA A 40 2.41 -5.83 3.15
CA ALA A 40 3.40 -4.76 3.00
C ALA A 40 3.12 -3.59 3.97
N ASP A 41 4.17 -2.86 4.34
CA ASP A 41 4.04 -1.60 5.06
C ASP A 41 4.09 -0.45 4.06
N ILE A 42 2.92 0.05 3.67
CA ILE A 42 2.74 1.14 2.71
C ILE A 42 2.36 2.46 3.40
N ARG A 43 2.55 2.56 4.72
CA ARG A 43 2.19 3.77 5.49
C ARG A 43 2.94 4.99 4.94
N GLY A 44 2.18 6.00 4.52
CA GLY A 44 2.71 7.23 3.93
C GLY A 44 3.25 7.08 2.50
N ALA A 45 3.11 5.92 1.87
CA ALA A 45 3.42 5.78 0.45
C ALA A 45 2.36 6.52 -0.40
N SER A 46 2.79 7.05 -1.54
CA SER A 46 1.92 7.73 -2.50
C SER A 46 1.65 6.83 -3.70
N PHE A 47 0.39 6.73 -4.12
CA PHE A 47 -0.07 5.97 -5.28
C PHE A 47 -0.99 6.85 -6.16
N VAL A 48 -0.71 8.16 -6.26
CA VAL A 48 -1.55 9.10 -7.00
C VAL A 48 -1.45 8.81 -8.49
N ASN A 49 -2.58 8.66 -9.17
CA ASN A 49 -2.66 8.28 -10.58
C ASN A 49 -1.94 6.95 -10.91
N THR A 50 -1.76 6.06 -9.94
CA THR A 50 -1.19 4.73 -10.14
C THR A 50 -2.28 3.76 -10.58
N ASN A 51 -2.06 2.98 -11.63
CA ASN A 51 -2.94 1.87 -11.96
C ASN A 51 -2.65 0.69 -11.01
N LEU A 52 -3.60 0.41 -10.13
CA LEU A 52 -3.57 -0.69 -9.16
C LEU A 52 -4.68 -1.72 -9.42
N THR A 53 -5.16 -1.81 -10.66
CA THR A 53 -6.18 -2.79 -11.05
C THR A 53 -5.68 -4.20 -10.69
N GLY A 54 -6.46 -4.96 -9.92
CA GLY A 54 -6.10 -6.32 -9.51
C GLY A 54 -5.02 -6.40 -8.41
N ALA A 55 -4.56 -5.29 -7.86
CA ALA A 55 -3.55 -5.30 -6.80
C ALA A 55 -4.08 -5.95 -5.51
N ASP A 56 -3.23 -6.75 -4.87
CA ASP A 56 -3.53 -7.39 -3.59
C ASP A 56 -2.92 -6.57 -2.43
N PHE A 57 -3.77 -5.98 -1.62
CA PHE A 57 -3.41 -5.23 -0.40
C PHE A 57 -3.81 -5.97 0.89
N THR A 58 -4.11 -7.26 0.83
CA THR A 58 -4.58 -8.04 1.99
C THR A 58 -3.57 -7.92 3.13
N TYR A 59 -4.04 -7.48 4.31
CA TYR A 59 -3.22 -7.21 5.50
C TYR A 59 -2.12 -6.14 5.34
N ALA A 60 -2.12 -5.35 4.25
CA ALA A 60 -1.20 -4.24 4.11
C ALA A 60 -1.46 -3.17 5.18
N LYS A 61 -0.39 -2.58 5.71
CA LYS A 61 -0.49 -1.46 6.66
C LYS A 61 -0.54 -0.17 5.85
N SER A 62 -1.71 0.44 5.73
CA SER A 62 -1.90 1.72 5.02
C SER A 62 -1.88 2.94 5.94
N GLY A 63 -1.97 2.75 7.25
CA GLY A 63 -1.96 3.84 8.23
C GLY A 63 -3.33 4.48 8.43
N ALA A 64 -4.38 3.95 7.79
CA ALA A 64 -5.76 4.21 8.20
C ALA A 64 -5.93 3.68 9.64
N ARG A 65 -5.92 4.59 10.62
CA ARG A 65 -6.45 4.30 11.95
C ARG A 65 -7.95 4.55 11.86
N PHE A 66 -8.74 3.49 11.86
CA PHE A 66 -10.11 3.63 12.31
C PHE A 66 -10.00 3.88 13.81
N GLU A 67 -10.06 5.14 14.23
CA GLU A 67 -10.41 5.40 15.62
C GLU A 67 -11.82 4.85 15.78
N GLU A 68 -11.93 3.74 16.49
CA GLU A 68 -13.17 3.32 17.11
C GLU A 68 -13.56 4.48 18.02
N SER A 69 -14.37 5.39 17.47
CA SER A 69 -14.98 6.48 18.22
C SER A 69 -15.73 5.80 19.36
N LEU A 70 -15.15 5.82 20.55
CA LEU A 70 -15.83 5.46 21.78
C LEU A 70 -17.07 6.35 21.84
N SER A 71 -18.21 5.79 21.42
CA SER A 71 -19.53 6.28 21.76
C SER A 71 -19.58 6.34 23.29
N GLN A 72 -19.29 7.52 23.83
CA GLN A 72 -19.49 7.79 25.24
C GLN A 72 -20.98 7.56 25.53
N PRO A 73 -21.32 6.86 26.63
CA PRO A 73 -22.71 6.71 27.00
C PRO A 73 -23.25 8.10 27.35
N PHE A 74 -24.31 8.52 26.68
CA PHE A 74 -25.12 9.65 27.15
C PHE A 74 -25.71 9.25 28.50
N ILE A 75 -25.18 9.81 29.58
CA ILE A 75 -25.86 9.82 30.87
C ILE A 75 -26.69 11.10 30.89
N SER A 76 -28.02 10.97 30.90
CA SER A 76 -28.93 12.02 31.38
C SER A 76 -29.44 11.63 32.75
#